data_AF-A0AA39JTG9-F1
#
_entry.id   AF-A0AA39JTG9-F1
#
_cell.length_a   1.000
_cell.length_b   1.000
_cell.length_c   1.000
_cell.angle_alpha   90.00
_cell.angle_beta   90.00
_cell.angle_gamma   90.00
#
_symmetry.space_group_name_H-M   'P 1'
#
loop_
_entity.id
_entity.type
_entity.pdbx_description
1 polymer ?
#
loop_
_entity_poly.entity_id
_entity_poly.type
_entity_poly.pdbx_seq_one_letter_code
_entity_poly.pdbx_strand_id
1 'polypeptide(L)'
;MRDEKERMLMECMELTRRGSTRWIPKDIPNIDRRIEPLLRLEILFGPLRRKFPSGLFREHYLDFSASDVSDALLITLSSIDDVHIIKPTHVALEKEVAMNALADYSYHHPVVWDHLLVRAVDQGLFDEKSDDTVFTMETCLDLVKFLSIPDRSASASSSCTLLEAAAIYREDDVIDALLSFFERFDLYRGSIDPLPRLLITIIRFLVLDSENSPIVDSIGLLGERPHTYTTFIYKHRLLEVTLRVIIRGMNGSANSQFSFFHHGVCNAVHSYIASNLFAMDPVDTEENSLVWTCRSHALACMTFFVNRGPEFGVDVQVSEWGTRPFFYNIISIIVRAFGHYFSDIGGHASQFQVMGFLLGQGFAGGIIDAYDIFQEEGVLGQIVRRSELQLWLIEGLMEYIIGISEAAKRTGEYPDLQSEDFLQSHIEDLHNPRVIRGICASIVQSNIAPHSILSPLASMAPDHPEWPKILAILHSPDAKYSANKYEFRLINPGRDEASMKKDLREAVNILNEYVMAARNEFKQPSTSSSPHIEPKAPRESRWRKWKKKLGNLHTDIEVGLV
;
A
#
# COMPACT_ATOMS: atom_id res chain seq x y z
N MET A 1 16.00 -48.81 -10.17
CA MET A 1 16.01 -47.64 -9.26
C MET A 1 16.40 -48.03 -7.85
N ARG A 2 15.69 -48.96 -7.20
CA ARG A 2 16.05 -49.42 -5.83
C ARG A 2 17.43 -50.07 -5.75
N ASP A 3 17.68 -51.13 -6.52
CA ASP A 3 18.96 -51.85 -6.50
C ASP A 3 20.14 -50.93 -6.86
N GLU A 4 19.85 -49.95 -7.69
CA GLU A 4 20.81 -48.92 -8.10
C GLU A 4 21.11 -47.94 -6.96
N LYS A 5 20.10 -47.48 -6.24
CA LYS A 5 20.27 -46.67 -5.03
C LYS A 5 21.05 -47.42 -3.96
N GLU A 6 20.70 -48.69 -3.71
CA GLU A 6 21.41 -49.55 -2.75
C GLU A 6 22.88 -49.70 -3.13
N ARG A 7 23.17 -49.97 -4.40
CA ARG A 7 24.54 -50.01 -4.94
C ARG A 7 25.28 -48.70 -4.72
N MET A 8 24.67 -47.56 -5.07
CA MET A 8 25.29 -46.24 -4.92
C MET A 8 25.54 -45.87 -3.46
N LEU A 9 24.64 -46.24 -2.54
CA LEU A 9 24.87 -46.03 -1.10
C LEU A 9 25.99 -46.91 -0.57
N MET A 10 26.11 -48.18 -0.99
CA MET A 10 27.27 -49.03 -0.65
C MET A 10 28.59 -48.52 -1.23
N GLU A 11 28.55 -47.78 -2.34
CA GLU A 11 29.73 -47.09 -2.87
C GLU A 11 30.18 -45.92 -2.00
N CYS A 12 29.24 -45.29 -1.29
CA CYS A 12 29.48 -44.16 -0.40
C CYS A 12 29.80 -44.57 1.05
N MET A 13 29.28 -45.70 1.51
CA MET A 13 29.38 -46.13 2.90
C MET A 13 30.39 -47.28 3.09
N GLU A 14 31.03 -47.35 4.24
CA GLU A 14 31.88 -48.48 4.65
C GLU A 14 31.43 -49.11 5.96
N LEU A 15 31.64 -50.42 6.07
CA LEU A 15 31.19 -51.20 7.22
C LEU A 15 32.26 -51.23 8.31
N THR A 16 31.94 -50.67 9.47
CA THR A 16 32.80 -50.78 10.65
C THR A 16 32.56 -52.11 11.37
N ARG A 17 33.66 -52.81 11.69
CA ARG A 17 33.63 -54.08 12.43
C ARG A 17 33.89 -53.93 13.93
N ARG A 18 34.04 -52.71 14.45
CA ARG A 18 34.28 -52.46 15.88
C ARG A 18 32.95 -52.23 16.60
N GLY A 19 32.38 -53.30 17.17
CA GLY A 19 31.14 -53.25 17.98
C GLY A 19 29.90 -53.68 17.19
N SER A 20 28.75 -53.02 17.44
CA SER A 20 27.55 -53.19 16.60
C SER A 20 27.89 -52.88 15.15
N THR A 21 27.51 -53.72 14.20
CA THR A 21 27.78 -53.53 12.77
C THR A 21 27.10 -52.24 12.27
N ARG A 22 27.88 -51.20 11.95
CA ARG A 22 27.40 -49.89 11.48
C ARG A 22 28.06 -49.51 10.16
N TRP A 23 27.28 -48.88 9.29
CA TRP A 23 27.74 -48.29 8.05
C TRP A 23 28.04 -46.81 8.29
N ILE A 24 29.29 -46.40 8.10
CA ILE A 24 29.71 -44.99 8.22
C ILE A 24 30.01 -44.41 6.82
N PRO A 25 29.90 -43.10 6.63
CA PRO A 25 30.39 -42.45 5.41
C PRO A 25 31.89 -42.73 5.19
N LYS A 26 32.28 -43.03 3.95
CA LYS A 26 33.69 -43.16 3.58
C LYS A 26 34.39 -41.81 3.66
N ASP A 27 35.65 -41.84 4.04
CA ASP A 27 36.55 -40.67 3.97
C ASP A 27 36.99 -40.41 2.52
N ILE A 28 36.07 -39.86 1.71
CA ILE A 28 36.31 -39.45 0.33
C ILE A 28 35.77 -38.04 0.07
N PRO A 29 36.36 -37.27 -0.87
CA PRO A 29 35.90 -35.92 -1.16
C PRO A 29 34.44 -35.87 -1.63
N ASN A 30 33.69 -34.88 -1.13
CA ASN A 30 32.28 -34.64 -1.46
C ASN A 30 31.35 -35.80 -1.10
N ILE A 31 31.68 -36.57 -0.06
CA ILE A 31 30.87 -37.73 0.36
C ILE A 31 29.42 -37.34 0.61
N ASP A 32 29.18 -36.20 1.26
CA ASP A 32 27.84 -35.72 1.58
C ASP A 32 26.99 -35.43 0.34
N ARG A 33 27.58 -34.82 -0.70
CA ARG A 33 26.90 -34.53 -1.97
C ARG A 33 26.52 -35.80 -2.74
N ARG A 34 27.14 -36.94 -2.41
CA ARG A 34 26.80 -38.24 -3.00
C ARG A 34 25.72 -38.96 -2.18
N ILE A 35 25.75 -38.82 -0.86
CA ILE A 35 24.80 -39.46 0.05
C ILE A 35 23.46 -38.73 0.09
N GLU A 36 23.45 -37.40 0.19
CA GLU A 36 22.22 -36.59 0.35
C GLU A 36 21.16 -36.91 -0.72
N PRO A 37 21.46 -36.93 -2.04
CA PRO A 37 20.43 -37.17 -3.04
C PRO A 37 19.82 -38.56 -2.90
N LEU A 38 20.62 -39.54 -2.46
CA LEU A 38 20.16 -40.91 -2.25
C LEU A 38 19.24 -40.99 -1.03
N LEU A 39 19.58 -40.32 0.07
CA LEU A 39 18.72 -40.26 1.25
C LEU A 39 17.44 -39.46 0.96
N ARG A 40 17.52 -38.36 0.21
CA ARG A 40 16.36 -37.58 -0.19
C ARG A 40 15.32 -38.41 -0.94
N LEU A 41 15.73 -39.37 -1.76
CA LEU A 41 14.79 -40.29 -2.43
C LEU A 41 13.94 -41.12 -1.44
N GLU A 42 14.38 -41.36 -0.20
CA GLU A 42 13.54 -42.01 0.83
C GLU A 42 12.33 -41.15 1.20
N ILE A 43 12.53 -39.83 1.24
CA ILE A 43 11.48 -38.86 1.58
C ILE A 43 10.51 -38.71 0.40
N LEU A 44 11.05 -38.55 -0.81
CA LEU A 44 10.23 -38.30 -2.01
C LEU A 44 9.38 -39.51 -2.42
N PHE A 45 9.83 -40.73 -2.09
CA PHE A 45 9.17 -41.95 -2.51
C PHE A 45 8.95 -42.89 -1.31
N GLY A 46 8.05 -42.50 -0.40
CA GLY A 46 7.67 -43.30 0.77
C GLY A 46 7.33 -44.79 0.52
N PRO A 47 6.78 -45.21 -0.65
CA PRO A 47 6.63 -46.63 -0.98
C PRO A 47 7.94 -47.44 -1.08
N LEU A 48 9.09 -46.80 -1.34
CA LEU A 48 10.41 -47.45 -1.25
C LEU A 48 10.71 -47.91 0.19
N ARG A 49 10.15 -47.20 1.18
CA ARG A 49 10.27 -47.47 2.62
C ARG A 49 9.37 -48.61 3.11
N ARG A 50 8.12 -48.65 2.61
CA ARG A 50 7.04 -49.51 3.16
C ARG A 50 7.18 -51.01 2.91
N LYS A 51 8.03 -51.47 1.98
CA LYS A 51 8.19 -52.91 1.70
C LYS A 51 9.19 -53.63 2.61
N PHE A 52 9.99 -52.92 3.43
CA PHE A 52 10.97 -53.54 4.31
C PHE A 52 11.13 -52.72 5.61
N PRO A 53 10.58 -53.16 6.76
CA PRO A 53 10.76 -52.47 8.05
C PRO A 53 12.22 -52.46 8.55
N SER A 54 13.12 -53.21 7.91
CA SER A 54 14.55 -53.33 8.26
C SER A 54 15.49 -52.41 7.47
N GLY A 55 14.96 -51.48 6.64
CA GLY A 55 15.74 -50.52 5.85
C GLY A 55 16.61 -51.13 4.73
N LEU A 56 17.28 -50.25 3.96
CA LEU A 56 18.24 -50.60 2.89
C LEU A 56 19.38 -51.52 3.36
N PHE A 57 19.69 -51.49 4.65
CA PHE A 57 20.84 -52.15 5.25
C PHE A 57 20.49 -53.31 6.17
N ARG A 58 19.32 -53.93 6.00
CA ARG A 58 18.93 -55.22 6.61
C ARG A 58 19.40 -55.34 8.07
N GLU A 59 18.87 -54.48 8.95
CA GLU A 59 19.15 -54.41 10.41
C GLU A 59 20.41 -53.61 10.84
N HIS A 60 21.25 -53.14 9.92
CA HIS A 60 22.41 -52.30 10.26
C HIS A 60 22.07 -50.83 10.31
N TYR A 61 22.70 -50.11 11.25
CA TYR A 61 22.53 -48.67 11.41
C TYR A 61 23.45 -47.93 10.43
N LEU A 62 22.92 -46.92 9.74
CA LEU A 62 23.71 -45.87 9.12
C LEU A 62 24.14 -44.91 10.23
N ASP A 63 25.43 -44.67 10.38
CA ASP A 63 25.98 -43.91 11.49
C ASP A 63 26.74 -42.67 11.00
N PHE A 64 26.13 -41.51 11.22
CA PHE A 64 26.69 -40.19 10.94
C PHE A 64 27.22 -39.48 12.20
N SER A 65 27.24 -40.15 13.37
CA SER A 65 27.56 -39.52 14.66
C SER A 65 28.95 -38.86 14.72
N ALA A 66 29.94 -39.46 14.05
CA ALA A 66 31.32 -39.00 14.03
C ALA A 66 31.71 -38.23 12.76
N SER A 67 30.77 -38.02 11.85
CA SER A 67 31.01 -37.33 10.58
C SER A 67 30.74 -35.84 10.71
N ASP A 68 31.67 -35.02 10.20
CA ASP A 68 31.36 -33.63 9.85
C ASP A 68 30.52 -33.68 8.56
N VAL A 69 29.28 -33.21 8.64
CA VAL A 69 28.31 -33.32 7.54
C VAL A 69 27.93 -31.94 7.03
N SER A 70 27.81 -31.81 5.72
CA SER A 70 27.29 -30.58 5.09
C SER A 70 25.85 -30.30 5.54
N ASP A 71 25.47 -29.01 5.54
CA ASP A 71 24.13 -28.56 5.94
C ASP A 71 23.02 -29.25 5.15
N ALA A 72 23.19 -29.42 3.84
CA ALA A 72 22.19 -30.10 2.99
C ALA A 72 21.95 -31.57 3.43
N LEU A 73 23.01 -32.29 3.79
CA LEU A 73 22.89 -33.65 4.32
C LEU A 73 22.24 -33.63 5.71
N LEU A 74 22.63 -32.69 6.57
CA LEU A 74 22.06 -32.53 7.91
C LEU A 74 20.55 -32.24 7.86
N ILE A 75 20.11 -31.34 6.98
CA ILE A 75 18.71 -31.03 6.70
C ILE A 75 17.94 -32.30 6.30
N THR A 76 18.48 -33.06 5.35
CA THR A 76 17.86 -34.31 4.87
C THR A 76 17.77 -35.35 5.98
N LEU A 77 18.86 -35.56 6.75
CA LEU A 77 18.87 -36.50 7.87
C LEU A 77 17.86 -36.10 8.95
N SER A 78 17.74 -34.81 9.24
CA SER A 78 16.82 -34.25 10.23
C SER A 78 15.35 -34.46 9.83
N SER A 79 15.08 -34.52 8.53
CA SER A 79 13.75 -34.76 7.95
C SER A 79 13.34 -36.24 7.92
N ILE A 80 14.28 -37.17 8.15
CA ILE A 80 14.01 -38.61 8.17
C ILE A 80 13.72 -39.06 9.60
N ASP A 81 12.65 -39.83 9.79
CA ASP A 81 12.32 -40.49 11.06
C ASP A 81 12.58 -41.99 10.92
N ASP A 82 13.85 -42.37 10.97
CA ASP A 82 14.31 -43.76 10.89
C ASP A 82 15.21 -44.08 12.07
N VAL A 83 14.79 -45.04 12.89
CA VAL A 83 15.59 -45.50 14.03
C VAL A 83 16.93 -46.11 13.61
N HIS A 84 17.05 -46.55 12.35
CA HIS A 84 18.29 -47.12 11.82
C HIS A 84 19.25 -46.07 11.24
N ILE A 85 18.93 -44.78 11.32
CA ILE A 85 19.82 -43.68 10.94
C ILE A 85 20.23 -42.92 12.19
N ILE A 86 21.49 -43.08 12.60
CA ILE A 86 22.08 -42.36 13.73
C ILE A 86 22.55 -41.01 13.21
N LYS A 87 21.90 -39.94 13.68
CA LYS A 87 22.19 -38.54 13.32
C LYS A 87 23.48 -38.04 14.00
N PRO A 88 24.11 -36.97 13.48
CA PRO A 88 25.27 -36.36 14.11
C PRO A 88 25.00 -35.91 15.56
N THR A 89 25.93 -36.18 16.48
CA THR A 89 25.74 -35.90 17.92
C THR A 89 25.88 -34.42 18.30
N HIS A 90 26.38 -33.58 17.39
CA HIS A 90 26.65 -32.16 17.65
C HIS A 90 25.46 -31.24 17.37
N VAL A 91 24.34 -31.75 16.84
CA VAL A 91 23.11 -30.98 16.62
C VAL A 91 21.96 -31.75 17.24
N ALA A 92 21.39 -31.22 18.33
CA ALA A 92 20.55 -32.03 19.21
C ALA A 92 19.04 -31.90 18.94
N LEU A 93 18.60 -30.94 18.12
CA LEU A 93 17.18 -30.73 17.85
C LEU A 93 16.93 -30.35 16.38
N GLU A 94 15.88 -30.93 15.76
CA GLU A 94 15.39 -30.51 14.45
C GLU A 94 15.08 -29.01 14.40
N LYS A 95 14.67 -28.42 15.52
CA LYS A 95 14.55 -26.97 15.70
C LYS A 95 15.85 -26.24 15.36
N GLU A 96 17.00 -26.66 15.90
CA GLU A 96 18.29 -25.98 15.68
C GLU A 96 18.73 -26.04 14.21
N VAL A 97 18.48 -27.17 13.54
CA VAL A 97 18.71 -27.31 12.09
C VAL A 97 17.82 -26.36 11.29
N ALA A 98 16.55 -26.23 11.69
CA ALA A 98 15.62 -25.29 11.08
C ALA A 98 16.06 -23.83 11.31
N MET A 99 16.50 -23.47 12.52
CA MET A 99 17.03 -22.13 12.84
C MET A 99 18.18 -21.74 11.90
N ASN A 100 19.17 -22.63 11.75
CA ASN A 100 20.32 -22.38 10.88
C ASN A 100 19.89 -22.26 9.41
N ALA A 101 18.96 -23.12 8.95
CA ALA A 101 18.42 -23.04 7.60
C ALA A 101 17.64 -21.74 7.32
N LEU A 102 16.96 -21.17 8.33
CA LEU A 102 16.30 -19.86 8.23
C LEU A 102 17.32 -18.72 8.13
N ALA A 103 18.45 -18.80 8.85
CA ALA A 103 19.51 -17.79 8.82
C ALA A 103 20.30 -17.79 7.48
N ASP A 104 20.57 -18.96 6.93
CA ASP A 104 21.44 -19.11 5.76
C ASP A 104 20.70 -19.15 4.41
N TYR A 105 19.37 -18.99 4.40
CA TYR A 105 18.54 -19.05 3.20
C TYR A 105 18.79 -20.30 2.33
N SER A 106 19.04 -21.43 3.01
CA SER A 106 19.42 -22.68 2.35
C SER A 106 18.30 -23.18 1.43
N TYR A 107 18.68 -23.64 0.23
CA TYR A 107 17.76 -24.24 -0.73
C TYR A 107 17.70 -25.76 -0.55
N HIS A 108 16.50 -26.31 -0.45
CA HIS A 108 16.27 -27.75 -0.42
C HIS A 108 14.93 -28.11 -1.06
N HIS A 109 14.72 -29.40 -1.28
CA HIS A 109 13.47 -29.90 -1.84
C HIS A 109 12.26 -29.64 -0.90
N PRO A 110 11.11 -29.14 -1.42
CA PRO A 110 9.95 -28.75 -0.59
C PRO A 110 9.44 -29.84 0.37
N VAL A 111 9.34 -31.08 -0.08
CA VAL A 111 8.91 -32.23 0.76
C VAL A 111 9.87 -32.50 1.93
N VAL A 112 11.17 -32.25 1.74
CA VAL A 112 12.15 -32.38 2.83
C VAL A 112 11.88 -31.30 3.87
N TRP A 113 11.63 -30.07 3.43
CA TRP A 113 11.24 -28.99 4.33
C TRP A 113 9.94 -29.25 5.07
N ASP A 114 8.90 -29.73 4.40
CA ASP A 114 7.63 -30.08 5.06
C ASP A 114 7.86 -31.07 6.21
N HIS A 115 8.62 -32.14 5.96
CA HIS A 115 8.96 -33.13 6.98
C HIS A 115 9.80 -32.57 8.14
N LEU A 116 10.74 -31.66 7.87
CA LEU A 116 11.53 -31.00 8.91
C LEU A 116 10.65 -30.05 9.73
N LEU A 117 9.84 -29.23 9.06
CA LEU A 117 8.98 -28.21 9.64
C LEU A 117 7.99 -28.81 10.63
N VAL A 118 7.36 -29.96 10.30
CA VAL A 118 6.46 -30.65 11.22
C VAL A 118 7.11 -30.82 12.60
N ARG A 119 8.34 -31.34 12.62
CA ARG A 119 9.05 -31.65 13.88
C ARG A 119 9.64 -30.43 14.54
N ALA A 120 10.16 -29.50 13.74
CA ALA A 120 10.71 -28.26 14.26
C ALA A 120 9.62 -27.42 14.95
N VAL A 121 8.42 -27.36 14.35
CA VAL A 121 7.25 -26.70 14.96
C VAL A 121 6.81 -27.41 16.24
N ASP A 122 6.74 -28.75 16.27
CA ASP A 122 6.45 -29.51 17.49
C ASP A 122 7.49 -29.27 18.61
N GLN A 123 8.72 -28.90 18.24
CA GLN A 123 9.80 -28.51 19.14
C GLN A 123 9.82 -27.00 19.46
N GLY A 124 8.78 -26.27 19.06
CA GLY A 124 8.61 -24.84 19.35
C GLY A 124 9.49 -23.94 18.49
N LEU A 125 9.70 -24.26 17.20
CA LEU A 125 10.42 -23.39 16.25
C LEU A 125 9.84 -21.96 16.22
N PHE A 126 8.52 -21.83 16.35
CA PHE A 126 7.80 -20.56 16.34
C PHE A 126 7.31 -20.11 17.73
N ASP A 127 7.77 -20.75 18.81
CA ASP A 127 7.34 -20.43 20.17
C ASP A 127 8.02 -19.16 20.71
N GLU A 128 7.21 -18.26 21.25
CA GLU A 128 7.57 -16.96 21.81
C GLU A 128 8.58 -17.01 22.96
N LYS A 129 8.69 -18.16 23.66
CA LYS A 129 9.54 -18.33 24.85
C LYS A 129 10.94 -18.85 24.55
N SER A 130 11.31 -18.98 23.29
CA SER A 130 12.68 -19.36 22.97
C SER A 130 13.59 -18.14 22.97
N ASP A 131 14.67 -18.21 23.74
CA ASP A 131 15.71 -17.18 23.83
C ASP A 131 16.44 -16.96 22.48
N ASP A 132 16.18 -17.82 21.49
CA ASP A 132 16.73 -17.80 20.14
C ASP A 132 15.75 -17.10 19.18
N THR A 133 15.81 -15.77 19.08
CA THR A 133 14.87 -15.01 18.24
C THR A 133 15.09 -15.27 16.74
N VAL A 134 14.24 -16.12 16.15
CA VAL A 134 14.13 -16.38 14.68
C VAL A 134 13.81 -15.11 13.90
N PHE A 135 12.93 -14.27 14.47
CA PHE A 135 12.27 -13.21 13.74
C PHE A 135 13.10 -11.93 13.76
N THR A 136 13.74 -11.66 12.63
CA THR A 136 14.24 -10.32 12.29
C THR A 136 13.23 -9.60 11.40
N MET A 137 13.38 -8.28 11.22
CA MET A 137 12.55 -7.52 10.26
C MET A 137 12.69 -8.03 8.82
N GLU A 138 13.86 -8.55 8.46
CA GLU A 138 14.13 -9.15 7.15
C GLU A 138 13.37 -10.47 6.99
N THR A 139 13.48 -11.36 7.98
CA THR A 139 12.73 -12.62 8.03
C THR A 139 11.22 -12.38 7.99
N CYS A 140 10.73 -11.36 8.71
CA CYS A 140 9.32 -10.96 8.67
C CYS A 140 8.89 -10.49 7.27
N LEU A 141 9.70 -9.66 6.62
CA LEU A 141 9.43 -9.20 5.25
C LEU A 141 9.31 -10.38 4.29
N ASP A 142 10.27 -11.31 4.34
CA ASP A 142 10.27 -12.48 3.46
C ASP A 142 9.05 -13.37 3.69
N LEU A 143 8.71 -13.67 4.96
CA LEU A 143 7.53 -14.47 5.29
C LEU A 143 6.24 -13.81 4.81
N VAL A 144 6.04 -12.51 5.09
CA VAL A 144 4.87 -11.77 4.61
C VAL A 144 4.80 -11.77 3.09
N LYS A 145 5.95 -11.61 2.41
CA LYS A 145 6.02 -11.68 0.95
C LYS A 145 5.61 -13.05 0.42
N PHE A 146 6.05 -14.15 1.02
CA PHE A 146 5.65 -15.50 0.61
C PHE A 146 4.17 -15.78 0.89
N LEU A 147 3.63 -15.32 2.03
CA LEU A 147 2.19 -15.39 2.34
C LEU A 147 1.33 -14.65 1.29
N SER A 148 1.90 -13.65 0.61
CA SER A 148 1.21 -12.75 -0.32
C SER A 148 1.08 -13.28 -1.77
N ILE A 149 1.63 -14.45 -2.10
CA ILE A 149 1.68 -15.00 -3.47
C ILE A 149 0.37 -15.78 -3.77
N PRO A 150 -0.43 -15.37 -4.78
CA PRO A 150 -1.80 -15.87 -4.99
C PRO A 150 -1.92 -17.25 -5.65
N ASP A 151 -0.82 -17.93 -5.98
CA ASP A 151 -0.82 -19.30 -6.51
C ASP A 151 0.26 -20.13 -5.79
N ARG A 152 0.01 -20.44 -4.52
CA ARG A 152 0.91 -21.31 -3.74
C ARG A 152 0.93 -22.75 -4.25
N SER A 153 0.00 -23.12 -5.13
CA SER A 153 -0.04 -24.43 -5.80
C SER A 153 1.04 -24.62 -6.88
N ALA A 154 1.88 -23.62 -7.14
CA ALA A 154 2.99 -23.73 -8.08
C ALA A 154 4.30 -24.23 -7.42
N SER A 155 4.27 -25.29 -6.61
CA SER A 155 5.49 -26.05 -6.31
C SER A 155 5.82 -27.01 -7.46
N ALA A 156 5.99 -26.46 -8.67
CA ALA A 156 6.76 -27.11 -9.73
C ALA A 156 8.28 -26.86 -9.56
N SER A 157 8.68 -26.09 -8.52
CA SER A 157 10.09 -25.88 -8.19
C SER A 157 10.69 -27.14 -7.58
N SER A 158 11.87 -27.53 -8.09
CA SER A 158 12.67 -28.65 -7.56
C SER A 158 13.36 -28.33 -6.23
N SER A 159 13.35 -27.06 -5.80
CA SER A 159 13.92 -26.57 -4.54
C SER A 159 13.31 -25.24 -4.09
N CYS A 160 13.16 -25.03 -2.79
CA CYS A 160 12.77 -23.76 -2.17
C CYS A 160 13.58 -23.52 -0.89
N THR A 161 13.44 -22.33 -0.31
CA THR A 161 13.98 -22.04 1.03
C THR A 161 13.04 -22.55 2.12
N LEU A 162 13.53 -22.67 3.35
CA LEU A 162 12.69 -23.04 4.49
C LEU A 162 11.60 -22.00 4.79
N LEU A 163 11.87 -20.70 4.58
CA LEU A 163 10.88 -19.62 4.73
C LEU A 163 9.71 -19.78 3.75
N GLU A 164 10.03 -20.07 2.48
CA GLU A 164 9.03 -20.31 1.45
C GLU A 164 8.21 -21.56 1.77
N ALA A 165 8.87 -22.65 2.18
CA ALA A 165 8.18 -23.87 2.60
C ALA A 165 7.28 -23.65 3.82
N ALA A 166 7.72 -22.86 4.81
CA ALA A 166 6.93 -22.53 5.99
C ALA A 166 5.65 -21.77 5.63
N ALA A 167 5.74 -20.75 4.76
CA ALA A 167 4.58 -20.00 4.29
C ALA A 167 3.59 -20.85 3.45
N ILE A 168 4.06 -21.94 2.83
CA ILE A 168 3.22 -22.85 2.03
C ILE A 168 2.57 -23.94 2.89
N TYR A 169 3.36 -24.64 3.73
CA TYR A 169 2.91 -25.85 4.44
C TYR A 169 2.50 -25.60 5.90
N ARG A 170 2.83 -24.44 6.45
CA ARG A 170 2.66 -24.04 7.86
C ARG A 170 2.15 -22.60 7.97
N GLU A 171 1.22 -22.21 7.10
CA GLU A 171 0.70 -20.83 7.03
C GLU A 171 0.17 -20.34 8.38
N ASP A 172 -0.68 -21.11 9.05
CA ASP A 172 -1.29 -20.70 10.31
C ASP A 172 -0.23 -20.49 11.40
N ASP A 173 0.71 -21.42 11.53
CA ASP A 173 1.82 -21.31 12.50
C ASP A 173 2.69 -20.08 12.23
N VAL A 174 2.97 -19.78 10.95
CA VAL A 174 3.73 -18.59 10.56
C VAL A 174 2.96 -17.30 10.87
N ILE A 175 1.66 -17.25 10.59
CA ILE A 175 0.85 -16.07 10.88
C ILE A 175 0.77 -15.83 12.38
N ASP A 176 0.56 -16.88 13.18
CA ASP A 176 0.51 -16.77 14.64
C ASP A 176 1.85 -16.30 15.22
N ALA A 177 2.96 -16.81 14.68
CA ALA A 177 4.31 -16.37 15.06
C ALA A 177 4.55 -14.89 14.72
N LEU A 178 4.14 -14.44 13.54
CA LEU A 178 4.25 -13.03 13.14
C LEU A 178 3.34 -12.12 13.99
N LEU A 179 2.14 -12.58 14.34
CA LEU A 179 1.23 -11.86 15.25
C LEU A 179 1.80 -11.78 16.67
N SER A 180 2.48 -12.82 17.15
CA SER A 180 3.22 -12.79 18.41
C SER A 180 4.41 -11.83 18.34
N PHE A 181 5.16 -11.83 17.23
CA PHE A 181 6.25 -10.87 17.03
C PHE A 181 5.76 -9.41 17.10
N PHE A 182 4.59 -9.13 16.53
CA PHE A 182 3.96 -7.80 16.58
C PHE A 182 2.90 -7.65 17.68
N GLU A 183 2.94 -8.46 18.75
CA GLU A 183 1.84 -8.58 19.73
C GLU A 183 1.39 -7.23 20.30
N ARG A 184 2.34 -6.32 20.56
CA ARG A 184 2.06 -4.97 21.10
C ARG A 184 1.19 -4.10 20.18
N PHE A 185 1.14 -4.42 18.90
CA PHE A 185 0.44 -3.67 17.86
C PHE A 185 -0.84 -4.36 17.40
N ASP A 186 -1.17 -5.51 17.97
CA ASP A 186 -2.37 -6.27 17.64
C ASP A 186 -3.56 -5.86 18.54
N LEU A 187 -4.49 -5.08 17.98
CA LEU A 187 -5.71 -4.64 18.67
C LEU A 187 -6.86 -5.65 18.59
N TYR A 188 -6.78 -6.62 17.68
CA TYR A 188 -7.91 -7.45 17.27
C TYR A 188 -7.72 -8.90 17.71
N ARG A 189 -7.10 -9.12 18.89
CA ARG A 189 -6.77 -10.45 19.40
C ARG A 189 -8.00 -11.34 19.47
N GLY A 190 -8.05 -12.34 18.59
CA GLY A 190 -9.15 -13.30 18.49
C GLY A 190 -10.46 -12.77 17.92
N SER A 191 -10.51 -11.57 17.34
CA SER A 191 -11.75 -10.95 16.86
C SER A 191 -11.97 -11.00 15.34
N ILE A 192 -10.92 -11.23 14.55
CA ILE A 192 -10.98 -11.36 13.08
C ILE A 192 -9.99 -12.43 12.61
N ASP A 193 -10.13 -12.86 11.35
CA ASP A 193 -9.25 -13.83 10.71
C ASP A 193 -7.76 -13.46 10.82
N PRO A 194 -6.85 -14.45 10.99
CA PRO A 194 -5.44 -14.20 11.30
C PRO A 194 -4.68 -13.37 10.26
N LEU A 195 -4.87 -13.61 8.96
CA LEU A 195 -4.17 -12.88 7.90
C LEU A 195 -4.59 -11.39 7.83
N PRO A 196 -5.90 -11.06 7.74
CA PRO A 196 -6.41 -9.72 7.97
C PRO A 196 -5.84 -8.99 9.19
N ARG A 197 -5.84 -9.67 10.34
CA ARG A 197 -5.29 -9.16 11.60
C ARG A 197 -3.82 -8.82 11.47
N LEU A 198 -3.03 -9.72 10.89
CA LEU A 198 -1.60 -9.52 10.66
C LEU A 198 -1.32 -8.29 9.80
N LEU A 199 -2.04 -8.10 8.69
CA LEU A 199 -1.86 -6.95 7.81
C LEU A 199 -2.16 -5.63 8.52
N ILE A 200 -3.23 -5.58 9.31
CA ILE A 200 -3.58 -4.41 10.13
C ILE A 200 -2.50 -4.13 11.17
N THR A 201 -2.06 -5.17 11.88
CA THR A 201 -1.03 -5.10 12.90
C THR A 201 0.29 -4.57 12.34
N ILE A 202 0.72 -5.04 11.17
CA ILE A 202 1.93 -4.56 10.48
C ILE A 202 1.83 -3.07 10.15
N ILE A 203 0.72 -2.60 9.55
CA ILE A 203 0.56 -1.17 9.23
C ILE A 203 0.63 -0.33 10.51
N ARG A 204 -0.03 -0.78 11.58
CA ARG A 204 -0.03 -0.05 12.86
C ARG A 204 1.34 -0.02 13.53
N PHE A 205 2.08 -1.11 13.49
CA PHE A 205 3.49 -1.15 13.89
C PHE A 205 4.28 -0.07 13.15
N LEU A 206 4.20 -0.05 11.81
CA LEU A 206 4.96 0.87 10.98
C LEU A 206 4.60 2.35 11.22
N VAL A 207 3.32 2.65 11.43
CA VAL A 207 2.85 4.01 11.74
C VAL A 207 3.34 4.47 13.10
N LEU A 208 3.09 3.69 14.16
CA LEU A 208 3.44 4.08 15.53
C LEU A 208 4.96 4.17 15.75
N ASP A 209 5.71 3.36 15.03
CA ASP A 209 7.16 3.38 15.03
C ASP A 209 7.74 4.60 14.28
N SER A 210 7.01 5.14 13.31
CA SER A 210 7.38 6.39 12.62
C SER A 210 7.06 7.66 13.42
N GLU A 211 6.06 7.59 14.31
CA GLU A 211 5.60 8.73 15.12
C GLU A 211 6.39 8.87 16.43
N ASN A 212 6.99 7.79 16.92
CA ASN A 212 7.82 7.76 18.13
C ASN A 212 9.25 7.30 17.81
N SER A 213 10.16 8.24 17.55
CA SER A 213 11.59 7.98 17.69
C SER A 213 11.90 7.95 19.20
N PRO A 214 12.22 6.82 19.87
CA PRO A 214 12.76 5.53 19.39
C PRO A 214 12.06 4.29 20.04
N ILE A 215 10.99 3.75 19.44
CA ILE A 215 10.46 2.45 19.93
C ILE A 215 11.38 1.29 19.47
N VAL A 216 12.06 1.42 18.33
CA VAL A 216 12.96 0.37 17.80
C VAL A 216 14.21 0.13 18.66
N ASP A 217 14.71 1.13 19.40
CA ASP A 217 15.83 0.90 20.34
C ASP A 217 15.42 -0.06 21.47
N SER A 218 14.12 -0.25 21.71
CA SER A 218 13.58 -1.11 22.78
C SER A 218 13.39 -2.57 22.39
N ILE A 219 13.39 -2.91 21.09
CA ILE A 219 13.19 -4.30 20.62
C ILE A 219 14.54 -5.01 20.41
N GLY A 220 15.69 -4.35 20.64
CA GLY A 220 17.01 -5.00 20.56
C GLY A 220 17.33 -5.62 19.19
N LEU A 221 16.64 -5.16 18.13
CA LEU A 221 16.58 -5.84 16.83
C LEU A 221 17.73 -5.50 15.87
N LEU A 222 18.67 -4.66 16.26
CA LEU A 222 19.73 -4.17 15.37
C LEU A 222 21.06 -4.18 16.11
N GLY A 223 21.90 -5.16 15.77
CA GLY A 223 23.29 -5.20 16.21
C GLY A 223 24.06 -3.93 15.84
N GLU A 224 25.21 -3.75 16.48
CA GLU A 224 26.08 -2.57 16.47
C GLU A 224 26.55 -2.11 15.08
N ARG A 225 25.70 -1.51 14.24
CA ARG A 225 26.12 -0.73 13.06
C ARG A 225 25.12 0.39 12.77
N PRO A 226 25.55 1.50 12.13
CA PRO A 226 24.67 2.61 11.83
C PRO A 226 23.66 2.19 10.73
N HIS A 227 22.47 1.78 11.15
CA HIS A 227 21.49 0.99 10.37
C HIS A 227 20.23 1.77 9.93
N THR A 228 20.28 3.11 9.88
CA THR A 228 19.10 3.93 9.58
C THR A 228 18.57 3.70 8.15
N TYR A 229 19.47 3.55 7.17
CA TYR A 229 19.13 3.34 5.75
C TYR A 229 18.51 1.97 5.48
N THR A 230 19.11 0.90 6.00
CA THR A 230 18.59 -0.47 5.83
C THR A 230 17.22 -0.63 6.49
N THR A 231 17.06 -0.11 7.71
CA THR A 231 15.79 -0.16 8.45
C THR A 231 14.66 0.57 7.71
N PHE A 232 14.97 1.72 7.09
CA PHE A 232 14.01 2.46 6.27
C PHE A 232 13.48 1.63 5.09
N ILE A 233 14.39 0.99 4.35
CA ILE A 233 14.05 0.17 3.18
C ILE A 233 13.18 -1.02 3.59
N TYR A 234 13.56 -1.76 4.65
CA TYR A 234 12.78 -2.92 5.11
C TYR A 234 11.36 -2.53 5.53
N LYS A 235 11.20 -1.43 6.27
CA LYS A 235 9.88 -0.92 6.69
C LYS A 235 8.98 -0.60 5.50
N HIS A 236 9.51 0.13 4.52
CA HIS A 236 8.73 0.48 3.34
C HIS A 236 8.46 -0.71 2.42
N ARG A 237 9.39 -1.67 2.31
CA ARG A 237 9.14 -2.94 1.59
C ARG A 237 8.04 -3.75 2.26
N LEU A 238 8.04 -3.83 3.60
CA LEU A 238 7.01 -4.52 4.35
C LEU A 238 5.64 -3.85 4.17
N LEU A 239 5.62 -2.52 4.18
CA LEU A 239 4.42 -1.74 3.87
C LEU A 239 3.93 -1.98 2.44
N GLU A 240 4.84 -1.97 1.47
CA GLU A 240 4.54 -2.17 0.06
C GLU A 240 3.83 -3.51 -0.17
N VAL A 241 4.40 -4.59 0.39
CA VAL A 241 3.83 -5.94 0.32
C VAL A 241 2.47 -5.99 1.00
N THR A 242 2.36 -5.46 2.21
CA THR A 242 1.12 -5.45 3.01
C THR A 242 -0.01 -4.73 2.27
N LEU A 243 0.24 -3.53 1.74
CA LEU A 243 -0.73 -2.77 0.97
C LEU A 243 -1.11 -3.49 -0.33
N ARG A 244 -0.15 -4.17 -0.98
CA ARG A 244 -0.42 -4.96 -2.19
C ARG A 244 -1.36 -6.13 -1.92
N VAL A 245 -1.20 -6.83 -0.80
CA VAL A 245 -2.13 -7.90 -0.36
C VAL A 245 -3.53 -7.34 -0.16
N ILE A 246 -3.63 -6.21 0.53
CA ILE A 246 -4.91 -5.53 0.77
C ILE A 246 -5.61 -5.20 -0.56
N ILE A 247 -4.89 -4.59 -1.51
CA ILE A 247 -5.43 -4.26 -2.86
C ILE A 247 -5.91 -5.51 -3.59
N ARG A 248 -5.13 -6.60 -3.55
CA ARG A 248 -5.53 -7.87 -4.18
C ARG A 248 -6.78 -8.44 -3.54
N GLY A 249 -6.83 -8.50 -2.21
CA GLY A 249 -8.01 -8.97 -1.46
C GLY A 249 -9.26 -8.16 -1.77
N MET A 250 -9.12 -6.84 -1.92
CA MET A 250 -10.22 -5.96 -2.31
C MET A 250 -10.72 -6.19 -3.75
N ASN A 251 -9.83 -6.54 -4.68
CA ASN A 251 -10.17 -6.81 -6.08
C ASN A 251 -10.76 -8.21 -6.34
N GLY A 252 -10.75 -9.10 -5.35
CA GLY A 252 -11.40 -10.43 -5.40
C GLY A 252 -12.92 -10.37 -5.55
N SER A 253 -13.52 -11.51 -5.96
CA SER A 253 -14.97 -11.61 -6.25
C SER A 253 -15.85 -11.13 -5.10
N ALA A 254 -17.00 -10.54 -5.42
CA ALA A 254 -17.96 -9.86 -4.54
C ALA A 254 -18.60 -10.70 -3.39
N ASN A 255 -18.04 -11.86 -3.06
CA ASN A 255 -18.53 -12.79 -2.03
C ASN A 255 -17.58 -12.96 -0.83
N SER A 256 -16.62 -12.07 -0.60
CA SER A 256 -15.80 -12.14 0.62
C SER A 256 -16.61 -11.68 1.85
N GLN A 257 -16.92 -12.62 2.75
CA GLN A 257 -17.71 -12.50 3.98
C GLN A 257 -17.14 -11.54 5.06
N PHE A 258 -16.30 -10.56 4.71
CA PHE A 258 -15.46 -9.87 5.67
C PHE A 258 -15.72 -8.37 5.77
N SER A 259 -16.93 -7.97 6.14
CA SER A 259 -17.23 -6.55 6.44
C SER A 259 -16.29 -5.97 7.51
N PHE A 260 -16.00 -6.73 8.57
CA PHE A 260 -15.07 -6.32 9.64
C PHE A 260 -13.62 -6.18 9.18
N PHE A 261 -13.16 -7.00 8.23
CA PHE A 261 -11.85 -6.85 7.59
C PHE A 261 -11.76 -5.52 6.87
N HIS A 262 -12.81 -5.11 6.16
CA HIS A 262 -12.79 -3.88 5.39
C HIS A 262 -12.73 -2.64 6.27
N HIS A 263 -13.45 -2.58 7.40
CA HIS A 263 -13.36 -1.47 8.34
C HIS A 263 -11.98 -1.38 9.04
N GLY A 264 -11.49 -2.49 9.61
CA GLY A 264 -10.18 -2.50 10.29
C GLY A 264 -9.02 -2.15 9.36
N VAL A 265 -9.04 -2.65 8.12
CA VAL A 265 -8.05 -2.31 7.10
C VAL A 265 -8.18 -0.86 6.64
N CYS A 266 -9.41 -0.36 6.44
CA CYS A 266 -9.63 1.05 6.10
C CYS A 266 -9.00 1.97 7.15
N ASN A 267 -9.23 1.70 8.43
CA ASN A 267 -8.64 2.49 9.52
C ASN A 267 -7.12 2.41 9.56
N ALA A 268 -6.53 1.23 9.28
CA ALA A 268 -5.09 1.07 9.22
C ALA A 268 -4.48 1.88 8.06
N VAL A 269 -5.06 1.77 6.85
CA VAL A 269 -4.61 2.54 5.68
C VAL A 269 -4.79 4.03 5.88
N HIS A 270 -5.93 4.46 6.45
CA HIS A 270 -6.17 5.84 6.84
C HIS A 270 -5.08 6.34 7.81
N SER A 271 -4.78 5.55 8.85
CA SER A 271 -3.74 5.90 9.84
C SER A 271 -2.38 6.07 9.18
N TYR A 272 -2.05 5.23 8.20
CA TYR A 272 -0.82 5.41 7.42
C TYR A 272 -0.82 6.75 6.65
N ILE A 273 -1.89 7.08 5.93
CA ILE A 273 -1.96 8.36 5.19
C ILE A 273 -1.91 9.57 6.13
N ALA A 274 -2.51 9.45 7.32
CA ALA A 274 -2.48 10.45 8.37
C ALA A 274 -1.11 10.58 9.09
N SER A 275 -0.22 9.60 8.94
CA SER A 275 1.07 9.55 9.64
C SER A 275 2.18 10.36 8.95
N ASN A 276 3.22 10.69 9.73
CA ASN A 276 4.44 11.32 9.21
C ASN A 276 5.15 10.46 8.15
N LEU A 277 5.03 9.13 8.24
CA LEU A 277 5.62 8.20 7.26
C LEU A 277 5.11 8.46 5.85
N PHE A 278 3.82 8.81 5.70
CA PHE A 278 3.25 9.13 4.39
C PHE A 278 3.72 10.48 3.87
N ALA A 279 3.91 11.48 4.73
CA ALA A 279 4.34 12.84 4.34
C ALA A 279 5.86 13.01 4.20
N MET A 280 6.64 11.98 4.52
CA MET A 280 8.10 12.02 4.53
C MET A 280 8.69 12.24 3.12
N ASP A 281 9.62 13.16 2.98
CA ASP A 281 10.36 13.34 1.73
C ASP A 281 11.60 12.41 1.73
N PRO A 282 11.73 11.53 0.73
CA PRO A 282 12.86 10.59 0.62
C PRO A 282 14.14 11.34 0.23
N VAL A 283 15.28 10.86 0.72
CA VAL A 283 16.58 11.52 0.51
C VAL A 283 17.22 11.07 -0.82
N ASP A 284 17.09 9.78 -1.15
CA ASP A 284 17.69 9.16 -2.34
C ASP A 284 16.65 8.59 -3.33
N THR A 285 17.09 8.24 -4.55
CA THR A 285 16.21 7.84 -5.67
C THR A 285 15.50 6.49 -5.47
N GLU A 286 16.15 5.51 -4.86
CA GLU A 286 15.56 4.20 -4.57
C GLU A 286 14.46 4.30 -3.49
N GLU A 287 14.76 5.00 -2.40
CA GLU A 287 13.81 5.35 -1.35
C GLU A 287 12.61 6.09 -1.93
N ASN A 288 12.88 7.01 -2.87
CA ASN A 288 11.84 7.78 -3.53
C ASN A 288 10.85 6.90 -4.30
N SER A 289 11.34 5.96 -5.11
CA SER A 289 10.48 5.03 -5.83
C SER A 289 9.60 4.20 -4.89
N LEU A 290 10.19 3.72 -3.79
CA LEU A 290 9.50 2.87 -2.83
C LEU A 290 8.44 3.63 -2.01
N VAL A 291 8.75 4.83 -1.53
CA VAL A 291 7.80 5.73 -0.85
C VAL A 291 6.62 6.05 -1.75
N TRP A 292 6.87 6.44 -3.00
CA TRP A 292 5.80 6.72 -3.97
C TRP A 292 4.95 5.49 -4.28
N THR A 293 5.54 4.31 -4.31
CA THR A 293 4.80 3.04 -4.49
C THR A 293 3.87 2.79 -3.31
N CYS A 294 4.35 2.93 -2.08
CA CYS A 294 3.53 2.79 -0.87
C CYS A 294 2.38 3.80 -0.84
N ARG A 295 2.66 5.08 -1.15
CA ARG A 295 1.63 6.13 -1.28
C ARG A 295 0.57 5.75 -2.32
N SER A 296 0.99 5.28 -3.50
CA SER A 296 0.07 4.84 -4.56
C SER A 296 -0.89 3.78 -4.08
N HIS A 297 -0.35 2.75 -3.42
CA HIS A 297 -1.15 1.64 -2.95
C HIS A 297 -2.12 2.10 -1.85
N ALA A 298 -1.67 2.87 -0.88
CA ALA A 298 -2.54 3.38 0.19
C ALA A 298 -3.67 4.28 -0.34
N LEU A 299 -3.36 5.21 -1.24
CA LEU A 299 -4.35 6.08 -1.88
C LEU A 299 -5.36 5.28 -2.72
N ALA A 300 -4.90 4.24 -3.44
CA ALA A 300 -5.76 3.35 -4.19
C ALA A 300 -6.69 2.56 -3.25
N CYS A 301 -6.18 2.07 -2.11
CA CYS A 301 -6.99 1.43 -1.08
C CYS A 301 -8.10 2.35 -0.58
N MET A 302 -7.76 3.56 -0.12
CA MET A 302 -8.76 4.52 0.38
C MET A 302 -9.79 4.87 -0.67
N THR A 303 -9.35 5.09 -1.90
CA THR A 303 -10.27 5.39 -3.02
C THR A 303 -11.21 4.23 -3.30
N PHE A 304 -10.76 3.00 -3.10
CA PHE A 304 -11.60 1.83 -3.26
C PHE A 304 -12.69 1.75 -2.19
N PHE A 305 -12.33 2.01 -0.94
CA PHE A 305 -13.27 2.08 0.19
C PHE A 305 -14.31 3.18 -0.04
N VAL A 306 -13.86 4.39 -0.39
CA VAL A 306 -14.74 5.53 -0.67
C VAL A 306 -15.67 5.28 -1.87
N ASN A 307 -15.18 4.64 -2.94
CA ASN A 307 -15.99 4.41 -4.15
C ASN A 307 -17.01 3.26 -4.03
N ARG A 308 -16.71 2.21 -3.25
CA ARG A 308 -17.62 1.06 -3.13
C ARG A 308 -18.73 1.28 -2.09
N GLY A 309 -18.52 2.19 -1.15
CA GLY A 309 -19.54 2.58 -0.17
C GLY A 309 -19.97 1.44 0.78
N PRO A 310 -21.17 1.55 1.39
CA PRO A 310 -21.66 0.65 2.44
C PRO A 310 -21.79 -0.82 2.00
N GLU A 311 -21.96 -1.06 0.69
CA GLU A 311 -22.09 -2.40 0.09
C GLU A 311 -20.83 -3.27 0.29
N PHE A 312 -19.70 -2.66 0.65
CA PHE A 312 -18.44 -3.36 0.93
C PHE A 312 -18.17 -3.52 2.44
N GLY A 313 -19.17 -3.30 3.30
CA GLY A 313 -19.02 -3.40 4.76
C GLY A 313 -18.23 -2.26 5.39
N VAL A 314 -17.98 -1.20 4.63
CA VAL A 314 -17.41 0.07 5.09
C VAL A 314 -18.54 1.10 5.05
N ASP A 315 -19.32 1.14 6.12
CA ASP A 315 -20.36 2.18 6.31
C ASP A 315 -19.73 3.46 6.86
N VAL A 316 -18.58 3.84 6.30
CA VAL A 316 -17.80 4.95 6.84
C VAL A 316 -18.20 6.19 6.06
N GLN A 317 -19.18 6.91 6.59
CA GLN A 317 -19.50 8.26 6.14
C GLN A 317 -18.21 9.07 6.08
N VAL A 318 -18.11 10.03 5.17
CA VAL A 318 -16.91 10.85 4.96
C VAL A 318 -16.43 11.46 6.30
N SER A 319 -17.37 11.81 7.18
CA SER A 319 -17.15 12.28 8.56
C SER A 319 -16.35 11.35 9.48
N GLU A 320 -16.31 10.04 9.23
CA GLU A 320 -15.63 9.07 10.10
C GLU A 320 -14.16 8.82 9.70
N TRP A 321 -13.74 9.17 8.48
CA TRP A 321 -12.35 9.01 8.03
C TRP A 321 -11.62 10.31 7.68
N GLY A 322 -12.31 11.43 7.50
CA GLY A 322 -11.61 12.68 7.17
C GLY A 322 -11.03 13.35 8.42
N THR A 323 -9.82 12.99 8.79
CA THR A 323 -9.09 13.65 9.88
C THR A 323 -8.20 14.79 9.37
N ARG A 324 -7.92 15.78 10.24
CA ARG A 324 -6.94 16.84 9.95
C ARG A 324 -5.61 16.30 9.38
N PRO A 325 -4.91 15.34 10.03
CA PRO A 325 -3.61 14.89 9.52
C PRO A 325 -3.70 14.22 8.14
N PHE A 326 -4.80 13.54 7.85
CA PHE A 326 -5.05 12.94 6.54
C PHE A 326 -5.08 14.00 5.43
N PHE A 327 -5.90 15.04 5.59
CA PHE A 327 -6.00 16.11 4.60
C PHE A 327 -4.72 16.94 4.53
N TYR A 328 -4.09 17.20 5.68
CA TYR A 328 -2.82 17.92 5.76
C TYR A 328 -1.74 17.25 4.93
N ASN A 329 -1.56 15.94 5.11
CA ASN A 329 -0.52 15.21 4.40
C ASN A 329 -0.77 15.15 2.89
N ILE A 330 -2.02 14.97 2.46
CA ILE A 330 -2.38 15.00 1.03
C ILE A 330 -2.11 16.39 0.43
N ILE A 331 -2.61 17.46 1.07
CA ILE A 331 -2.44 18.84 0.58
C ILE A 331 -0.96 19.23 0.60
N SER A 332 -0.22 18.90 1.65
CA SER A 332 1.21 19.20 1.75
C SER A 332 2.01 18.59 0.60
N ILE A 333 1.73 17.34 0.21
CA ILE A 333 2.39 16.71 -0.95
C ILE A 333 2.02 17.43 -2.24
N ILE A 334 0.75 17.79 -2.43
CA ILE A 334 0.31 18.59 -3.60
C ILE A 334 0.99 19.96 -3.63
N VAL A 335 1.12 20.62 -2.48
CA VAL A 335 1.71 21.96 -2.39
C VAL A 335 3.22 21.92 -2.63
N ARG A 336 3.93 20.92 -2.10
CA ARG A 336 5.33 20.67 -2.43
C ARG A 336 5.50 20.36 -3.92
N ALA A 337 4.60 19.57 -4.49
CA ALA A 337 4.58 19.30 -5.92
C ALA A 337 4.35 20.54 -6.78
N PHE A 338 3.74 21.61 -6.23
CA PHE A 338 3.87 22.92 -6.85
C PHE A 338 5.35 23.33 -6.85
N GLY A 339 6.00 23.49 -5.71
CA GLY A 339 7.36 24.03 -5.57
C GLY A 339 8.43 23.49 -6.54
N HIS A 340 8.40 22.21 -6.89
CA HIS A 340 9.40 21.57 -7.76
C HIS A 340 9.11 21.76 -9.27
N TYR A 341 10.16 21.97 -10.07
CA TYR A 341 10.04 21.94 -11.53
C TYR A 341 9.62 20.53 -11.97
N PHE A 342 8.67 20.46 -12.91
CA PHE A 342 7.91 19.27 -13.34
C PHE A 342 8.69 18.00 -13.71
N SER A 343 10.03 17.98 -13.69
CA SER A 343 10.86 16.84 -14.09
C SER A 343 10.85 15.68 -13.09
N ASP A 344 10.88 15.94 -11.78
CA ASP A 344 11.04 14.88 -10.77
C ASP A 344 9.72 14.15 -10.43
N ILE A 345 8.59 14.70 -10.89
CA ILE A 345 7.24 14.24 -10.57
C ILE A 345 6.58 13.53 -11.77
N GLY A 346 7.23 13.53 -12.94
CA GLY A 346 6.67 13.11 -14.23
C GLY A 346 6.09 11.69 -14.29
N GLY A 347 6.42 10.81 -13.33
CA GLY A 347 5.87 9.46 -13.23
C GLY A 347 4.60 9.31 -12.36
N HIS A 348 4.21 10.32 -11.58
CA HIS A 348 3.22 10.18 -10.50
C HIS A 348 1.90 10.93 -10.73
N ALA A 349 1.68 11.47 -11.93
CA ALA A 349 0.49 12.26 -12.29
C ALA A 349 -0.86 11.59 -11.94
N SER A 350 -0.92 10.26 -12.00
CA SER A 350 -2.11 9.51 -11.61
C SER A 350 -2.38 9.48 -10.11
N GLN A 351 -1.35 9.51 -9.27
CA GLN A 351 -1.53 9.53 -7.82
C GLN A 351 -2.16 10.85 -7.38
N PHE A 352 -1.73 11.96 -7.98
CA PHE A 352 -2.33 13.25 -7.68
C PHE A 352 -3.80 13.35 -8.13
N GLN A 353 -4.20 12.62 -9.18
CA GLN A 353 -5.63 12.43 -9.52
C GLN A 353 -6.40 11.76 -8.39
N VAL A 354 -5.81 10.73 -7.80
CA VAL A 354 -6.41 10.03 -6.67
C VAL A 354 -6.48 10.93 -5.44
N MET A 355 -5.41 11.69 -5.16
CA MET A 355 -5.39 12.69 -4.07
C MET A 355 -6.44 13.77 -4.27
N GLY A 356 -6.55 14.34 -5.47
CA GLY A 356 -7.56 15.36 -5.82
C GLY A 356 -8.98 14.83 -5.67
N PHE A 357 -9.23 13.58 -6.05
CA PHE A 357 -10.51 12.91 -5.82
C PHE A 357 -10.82 12.79 -4.32
N LEU A 358 -9.90 12.29 -3.49
CA LEU A 358 -10.09 12.14 -2.06
C LEU A 358 -10.33 13.48 -1.34
N LEU A 359 -9.61 14.53 -1.75
CA LEU A 359 -9.86 15.90 -1.29
C LEU A 359 -11.25 16.37 -1.66
N GLY A 360 -11.66 16.15 -2.92
CA GLY A 360 -12.99 16.48 -3.39
C GLY A 360 -14.10 15.80 -2.59
N GLN A 361 -13.89 14.53 -2.21
CA GLN A 361 -14.81 13.81 -1.33
C GLN A 361 -14.88 14.44 0.06
N GLY A 362 -13.75 14.86 0.63
CA GLY A 362 -13.70 15.59 1.92
C GLY A 362 -14.49 16.90 1.90
N PHE A 363 -14.33 17.69 0.83
CA PHE A 363 -15.08 18.94 0.64
C PHE A 363 -16.58 18.68 0.45
N ALA A 364 -16.95 17.79 -0.49
CA ALA A 364 -18.35 17.45 -0.72
C ALA A 364 -19.03 16.85 0.53
N GLY A 365 -18.25 16.17 1.38
CA GLY A 365 -18.69 15.64 2.67
C GLY A 365 -18.81 16.68 3.79
N GLY A 366 -18.41 17.94 3.55
CA GLY A 366 -18.52 19.02 4.53
C GLY A 366 -17.51 18.97 5.67
N ILE A 367 -16.34 18.33 5.49
CA ILE A 367 -15.36 18.17 6.57
C ILE A 367 -14.54 19.44 6.75
N ILE A 368 -14.77 20.13 7.88
CA ILE A 368 -14.11 21.40 8.25
C ILE A 368 -12.60 21.35 8.08
N ASP A 369 -11.95 20.30 8.59
CA ASP A 369 -10.49 20.16 8.51
C ASP A 369 -9.97 20.19 7.06
N ALA A 370 -10.71 19.64 6.09
CA ALA A 370 -10.30 19.70 4.69
C ALA A 370 -10.23 21.14 4.18
N TYR A 371 -11.22 21.96 4.55
CA TYR A 371 -11.33 23.37 4.19
C TYR A 371 -10.26 24.22 4.88
N ASP A 372 -10.11 24.09 6.20
CA ASP A 372 -9.11 24.81 7.00
C ASP A 372 -7.70 24.60 6.43
N ILE A 373 -7.32 23.34 6.21
CA ILE A 373 -5.99 23.01 5.71
C ILE A 373 -5.78 23.56 4.30
N PHE A 374 -6.80 23.51 3.44
CA PHE A 374 -6.72 24.06 2.10
C PHE A 374 -6.43 25.57 2.12
N GLN A 375 -7.02 26.29 3.09
CA GLN A 375 -6.76 27.71 3.32
C GLN A 375 -5.38 27.95 3.94
N GLU A 376 -5.01 27.23 5.01
CA GLU A 376 -3.73 27.36 5.72
C GLU A 376 -2.53 27.12 4.82
N GLU A 377 -2.59 26.09 3.97
CA GLU A 377 -1.53 25.77 3.00
C GLU A 377 -1.52 26.75 1.80
N GLY A 378 -2.42 27.74 1.79
CA GLY A 378 -2.45 28.82 0.82
C GLY A 378 -2.70 28.33 -0.61
N VAL A 379 -3.50 27.27 -0.78
CA VAL A 379 -3.68 26.60 -2.06
C VAL A 379 -4.24 27.54 -3.12
N LEU A 380 -5.22 28.39 -2.78
CA LEU A 380 -5.72 29.45 -3.68
C LEU A 380 -4.60 30.42 -4.10
N GLY A 381 -3.68 30.74 -3.20
CA GLY A 381 -2.50 31.54 -3.50
C GLY A 381 -1.55 30.86 -4.50
N GLN A 382 -1.41 29.54 -4.44
CA GLN A 382 -0.64 28.76 -5.40
C GLN A 382 -1.32 28.70 -6.78
N ILE A 383 -2.64 28.52 -6.81
CA ILE A 383 -3.46 28.59 -8.03
C ILE A 383 -3.27 29.92 -8.73
N VAL A 384 -3.30 31.02 -7.97
CA VAL A 384 -3.08 32.37 -8.50
C VAL A 384 -1.69 32.56 -9.10
N ARG A 385 -0.66 31.89 -8.56
CA ARG A 385 0.73 31.99 -9.02
C ARG A 385 1.01 31.11 -10.24
N ARG A 386 0.15 30.14 -10.54
CA ARG A 386 0.36 29.12 -11.58
C ARG A 386 -0.72 29.15 -12.63
N SER A 387 -0.32 29.38 -13.86
CA SER A 387 -1.23 29.27 -15.00
C SER A 387 -1.56 27.80 -15.30
N GLU A 388 -0.63 26.87 -15.08
CA GLU A 388 -0.78 25.43 -15.38
C GLU A 388 -1.17 24.62 -14.15
N LEU A 389 -2.46 24.65 -13.79
CA LEU A 389 -2.97 23.68 -12.84
C LEU A 389 -3.19 22.34 -13.51
N GLN A 390 -2.63 21.31 -12.89
CA GLN A 390 -2.91 19.95 -13.28
C GLN A 390 -4.38 19.61 -13.06
N LEU A 391 -4.96 18.82 -13.96
CA LEU A 391 -6.40 18.56 -14.01
C LEU A 391 -6.99 18.12 -12.66
N TRP A 392 -6.29 17.25 -11.93
CA TRP A 392 -6.74 16.71 -10.65
C TRP A 392 -6.92 17.76 -9.56
N LEU A 393 -6.10 18.80 -9.57
CA LEU A 393 -6.25 19.90 -8.64
C LEU A 393 -7.47 20.72 -9.00
N ILE A 394 -7.78 20.85 -10.29
CA ILE A 394 -8.99 21.56 -10.73
C ILE A 394 -10.24 20.75 -10.38
N GLU A 395 -10.18 19.42 -10.42
CA GLU A 395 -11.25 18.55 -9.91
C GLU A 395 -11.43 18.77 -8.39
N GLY A 396 -10.35 18.77 -7.59
CA GLY A 396 -10.43 19.10 -6.17
C GLY A 396 -10.95 20.51 -5.88
N LEU A 397 -10.53 21.52 -6.66
CA LEU A 397 -11.02 22.90 -6.58
C LEU A 397 -12.51 22.99 -6.95
N MET A 398 -12.95 22.25 -7.97
CA MET A 398 -14.35 22.21 -8.38
C MET A 398 -15.21 21.69 -7.22
N GLU A 399 -14.80 20.59 -6.59
CA GLU A 399 -15.49 20.02 -5.43
C GLU A 399 -15.44 20.96 -4.20
N TYR A 400 -14.32 21.67 -3.97
CA TYR A 400 -14.24 22.72 -2.94
C TYR A 400 -15.28 23.83 -3.15
N ILE A 401 -15.39 24.35 -4.37
CA ILE A 401 -16.35 25.41 -4.74
C ILE A 401 -17.80 24.88 -4.66
N ILE A 402 -18.06 23.66 -5.13
CA ILE A 402 -19.37 23.02 -5.03
C ILE A 402 -19.76 22.85 -3.56
N GLY A 403 -18.86 22.33 -2.73
CA GLY A 403 -19.12 22.12 -1.31
C GLY A 403 -19.44 23.42 -0.57
N ILE A 404 -18.69 24.51 -0.81
CA ILE A 404 -19.02 25.84 -0.24
C ILE A 404 -20.38 26.33 -0.76
N SER A 405 -20.67 26.15 -2.05
CA SER A 405 -21.94 26.52 -2.65
C SER A 405 -23.13 25.80 -2.07
N GLU A 406 -23.00 24.50 -1.81
CA GLU A 406 -24.05 23.70 -1.18
C GLU A 406 -24.19 24.05 0.30
N ALA A 407 -23.09 24.22 1.03
CA ALA A 407 -23.09 24.66 2.42
C ALA A 407 -23.77 26.03 2.59
N ALA A 408 -23.51 26.98 1.69
CA ALA A 408 -24.13 28.31 1.69
C ALA A 408 -25.65 28.28 1.45
N LYS A 409 -26.18 27.21 0.83
CA LYS A 409 -27.62 27.04 0.57
C LYS A 409 -28.35 26.32 1.71
N ARG A 410 -27.62 25.61 2.58
CA ARG A 410 -28.15 24.71 3.60
C ARG A 410 -27.82 25.17 5.03
N THR A 411 -27.73 26.48 5.26
CA THR A 411 -27.50 27.07 6.58
C THR A 411 -28.49 26.50 7.60
N GLY A 412 -28.00 25.64 8.51
CA GLY A 412 -28.79 24.96 9.55
C GLY A 412 -29.01 23.45 9.38
N GLU A 413 -28.68 22.82 8.23
CA GLU A 413 -28.85 21.37 8.02
C GLU A 413 -27.59 20.53 8.33
N TYR A 414 -26.40 21.14 8.30
CA TYR A 414 -25.14 20.48 8.65
C TYR A 414 -24.66 20.92 10.05
N PRO A 415 -24.75 20.06 11.07
CA PRO A 415 -24.43 20.41 12.45
C PRO A 415 -22.94 20.60 12.73
N ASP A 416 -22.03 20.35 11.77
CA ASP A 416 -20.60 20.60 11.97
C ASP A 416 -20.13 21.93 11.36
N LEU A 417 -20.80 22.46 10.32
CA LEU A 417 -20.46 23.74 9.66
C LEU A 417 -20.96 24.98 10.45
N GLN A 418 -21.06 24.89 11.77
CA GLN A 418 -21.93 25.72 12.62
C GLN A 418 -21.55 27.19 12.82
N SER A 419 -20.46 27.72 12.25
CA SER A 419 -20.24 29.17 12.27
C SER A 419 -20.45 29.79 10.89
N GLU A 420 -21.40 30.72 10.81
CA GLU A 420 -21.53 31.60 9.63
C GLU A 420 -20.18 32.29 9.31
N ASP A 421 -19.39 32.59 10.33
CA ASP A 421 -18.04 33.17 10.23
C ASP A 421 -17.06 32.28 9.46
N PHE A 422 -17.10 30.96 9.64
CA PHE A 422 -16.22 30.02 8.93
C PHE A 422 -16.53 30.03 7.42
N LEU A 423 -17.79 29.82 7.05
CA LEU A 423 -18.19 29.79 5.65
C LEU A 423 -17.95 31.14 4.96
N GLN A 424 -18.21 32.24 5.68
CA GLN A 424 -17.98 33.59 5.19
C GLN A 424 -16.50 33.83 4.87
N SER A 425 -15.56 33.33 5.68
CA SER A 425 -14.13 33.47 5.42
C SER A 425 -13.70 32.81 4.09
N HIS A 426 -14.19 31.60 3.80
CA HIS A 426 -13.89 30.90 2.55
C HIS A 426 -14.56 31.56 1.33
N ILE A 427 -15.76 32.10 1.52
CA ILE A 427 -16.46 32.92 0.54
C ILE A 427 -15.65 34.18 0.21
N GLU A 428 -15.12 34.88 1.21
CA GLU A 428 -14.30 36.09 1.01
C GLU A 428 -13.00 35.81 0.26
N ASP A 429 -12.32 34.71 0.59
CA ASP A 429 -11.11 34.29 -0.12
C ASP A 429 -11.36 33.98 -1.60
N LEU A 430 -12.50 33.33 -1.90
CA LEU A 430 -12.93 33.09 -3.28
C LEU A 430 -13.37 34.38 -3.98
N HIS A 431 -14.01 35.32 -3.28
CA HIS A 431 -14.43 36.62 -3.79
C HIS A 431 -13.29 37.65 -3.87
N ASN A 432 -12.11 37.19 -4.29
CA ASN A 432 -10.96 38.04 -4.58
C ASN A 432 -10.74 38.13 -6.10
N PRO A 433 -10.62 39.34 -6.70
CA PRO A 433 -10.39 39.49 -8.14
C PRO A 433 -9.16 38.73 -8.64
N ARG A 434 -8.13 38.64 -7.79
CA ARG A 434 -6.90 37.91 -8.12
C ARG A 434 -7.14 36.41 -8.19
N VAL A 435 -7.93 35.86 -7.27
CA VAL A 435 -8.29 34.44 -7.18
C VAL A 435 -9.21 34.05 -8.33
N ILE A 436 -10.29 34.81 -8.56
CA ILE A 436 -11.24 34.56 -9.65
C ILE A 436 -10.54 34.57 -11.01
N ARG A 437 -9.64 35.54 -11.25
CA ARG A 437 -8.82 35.56 -12.46
C ARG A 437 -7.97 34.28 -12.60
N GLY A 438 -7.38 33.82 -11.49
CA GLY A 438 -6.61 32.58 -11.45
C GLY A 438 -7.46 31.36 -11.81
N ILE A 439 -8.64 31.21 -11.21
CA ILE A 439 -9.59 30.13 -11.49
C ILE A 439 -9.99 30.14 -12.98
N CYS A 440 -10.39 31.29 -13.52
CA CYS A 440 -10.74 31.41 -14.94
C CYS A 440 -9.55 31.04 -15.85
N ALA A 441 -8.33 31.46 -15.51
CA ALA A 441 -7.14 31.10 -16.26
C ALA A 441 -6.87 29.58 -16.22
N SER A 442 -7.05 28.94 -15.07
CA SER A 442 -6.90 27.49 -14.93
C SER A 442 -7.95 26.71 -15.72
N ILE A 443 -9.20 27.18 -15.79
CA ILE A 443 -10.26 26.59 -16.63
C ILE A 443 -9.85 26.62 -18.10
N VAL A 444 -9.39 27.78 -18.58
CA VAL A 444 -8.93 27.98 -19.96
C VAL A 444 -7.74 27.09 -20.30
N GLN A 445 -6.79 26.95 -19.37
CA GLN A 445 -5.59 26.16 -19.60
C GLN A 445 -5.88 24.64 -19.62
N SER A 446 -6.87 24.19 -18.85
CA SER A 446 -7.20 22.76 -18.69
C SER A 446 -8.36 22.26 -19.53
N ASN A 447 -8.96 23.13 -20.34
CA ASN A 447 -10.10 22.82 -21.22
C ASN A 447 -11.29 22.17 -20.47
N ILE A 448 -11.49 22.53 -19.21
CA ILE A 448 -12.67 22.13 -18.44
C ILE A 448 -13.85 23.00 -18.86
N ALA A 449 -15.05 22.43 -18.91
CA ALA A 449 -16.24 23.20 -19.22
C ALA A 449 -16.45 24.31 -18.18
N PRO A 450 -16.50 25.60 -18.56
CA PRO A 450 -16.58 26.70 -17.60
C PRO A 450 -17.77 26.59 -16.64
N HIS A 451 -18.89 26.09 -17.13
CA HIS A 451 -20.12 25.88 -16.34
C HIS A 451 -19.88 25.07 -15.05
N SER A 452 -19.07 24.02 -15.10
CA SER A 452 -18.86 23.10 -13.97
C SER A 452 -18.24 23.75 -12.73
N ILE A 453 -17.56 24.89 -12.90
CA ILE A 453 -16.91 25.62 -11.81
C ILE A 453 -17.53 27.00 -11.61
N LEU A 454 -17.75 27.73 -12.71
CA LEU A 454 -18.19 29.13 -12.64
C LEU A 454 -19.64 29.27 -12.18
N SER A 455 -20.52 28.30 -12.48
CA SER A 455 -21.92 28.36 -12.04
C SER A 455 -22.06 28.12 -10.53
N PRO A 456 -21.45 27.07 -9.94
CA PRO A 456 -21.36 26.95 -8.48
C PRO A 456 -20.74 28.18 -7.82
N LEU A 457 -19.62 28.68 -8.37
CA LEU A 457 -18.93 29.87 -7.88
C LEU A 457 -19.84 31.11 -7.84
N ALA A 458 -20.59 31.36 -8.91
CA ALA A 458 -21.52 32.49 -9.01
C ALA A 458 -22.73 32.40 -8.06
N SER A 459 -23.12 31.17 -7.69
CA SER A 459 -24.26 30.94 -6.80
C SER A 459 -23.91 31.10 -5.31
N MET A 460 -22.64 31.25 -4.96
CA MET A 460 -22.19 31.53 -3.59
C MET A 460 -22.35 33.02 -3.30
N ALA A 461 -23.17 33.36 -2.30
CA ALA A 461 -23.46 34.75 -1.93
C ALA A 461 -23.70 35.63 -3.17
N PRO A 462 -24.73 35.34 -3.99
CA PRO A 462 -24.89 36.01 -5.29
C PRO A 462 -25.09 37.52 -5.13
N ASP A 463 -25.66 37.97 -4.01
CA ASP A 463 -25.84 39.38 -3.65
C ASP A 463 -24.61 40.03 -2.99
N HIS A 464 -23.49 39.32 -2.84
CA HIS A 464 -22.27 39.83 -2.22
C HIS A 464 -21.84 41.18 -2.83
N PRO A 465 -21.54 42.21 -2.02
CA PRO A 465 -21.32 43.57 -2.49
C PRO A 465 -20.05 43.75 -3.33
N GLU A 466 -19.08 42.84 -3.20
CA GLU A 466 -17.83 42.90 -3.98
C GLU A 466 -17.99 42.41 -5.44
N TRP A 467 -19.01 41.61 -5.77
CA TRP A 467 -19.20 41.06 -7.13
C TRP A 467 -19.12 42.11 -8.26
N PRO A 468 -19.82 43.26 -8.18
CA PRO A 468 -19.73 44.31 -9.22
C PRO A 468 -18.31 44.87 -9.35
N LYS A 469 -17.61 45.05 -8.22
CA LYS A 469 -16.25 45.58 -8.17
C LYS A 469 -15.24 44.58 -8.72
N ILE A 470 -15.38 43.31 -8.36
CA ILE A 470 -14.59 42.19 -8.91
C ILE A 470 -14.73 42.15 -10.43
N LEU A 471 -15.96 42.09 -10.94
CA LEU A 471 -16.23 42.01 -12.37
C LEU A 471 -15.71 43.25 -13.11
N ALA A 472 -15.89 44.44 -12.55
CA ALA A 472 -15.32 45.67 -13.12
C ALA A 472 -13.79 45.62 -13.20
N ILE A 473 -13.11 45.10 -12.18
CA ILE A 473 -11.65 44.91 -12.17
C ILE A 473 -11.22 43.90 -13.25
N LEU A 474 -11.93 42.78 -13.39
CA LEU A 474 -11.60 41.72 -14.35
C LEU A 474 -11.79 42.19 -15.80
N HIS A 475 -12.83 42.96 -16.09
CA HIS A 475 -13.12 43.53 -17.42
C HIS A 475 -12.28 44.76 -17.76
N SER A 476 -11.86 45.54 -16.76
CA SER A 476 -11.07 46.75 -16.98
C SER A 476 -9.73 46.40 -17.63
N PRO A 477 -9.35 47.00 -18.78
CA PRO A 477 -8.06 46.72 -19.41
C PRO A 477 -6.85 47.19 -18.58
N ASP A 478 -7.04 48.21 -17.74
CA ASP A 478 -5.96 48.87 -17.00
C ASP A 478 -5.82 48.40 -15.56
N ALA A 479 -6.80 47.70 -15.02
CA ALA A 479 -6.75 47.22 -13.64
C ALA A 479 -5.63 46.18 -13.44
N LYS A 480 -4.97 46.22 -12.27
CA LYS A 480 -3.89 45.30 -11.89
C LYS A 480 -4.26 43.82 -12.07
N TYR A 481 -5.50 43.48 -11.75
CA TYR A 481 -6.04 42.12 -11.84
C TYR A 481 -6.98 41.93 -13.04
N SER A 482 -6.80 42.70 -14.11
CA SER A 482 -7.50 42.51 -15.39
C SER A 482 -7.23 41.14 -15.99
N ALA A 483 -8.21 40.59 -16.71
CA ALA A 483 -8.02 39.45 -17.61
C ALA A 483 -6.95 39.74 -18.69
N ASN A 484 -6.88 40.98 -19.19
CA ASN A 484 -5.91 41.37 -20.24
C ASN A 484 -4.46 41.40 -19.75
N LYS A 485 -4.26 41.63 -18.45
CA LYS A 485 -2.95 41.66 -17.78
C LYS A 485 -2.54 40.32 -17.19
N TYR A 486 -3.26 39.24 -17.49
CA TYR A 486 -2.84 37.89 -17.10
C TYR A 486 -1.75 37.39 -18.04
N GLU A 487 -0.64 36.91 -17.47
CA GLU A 487 0.47 36.33 -18.21
C GLU A 487 0.40 34.80 -18.09
N PHE A 488 0.17 34.12 -19.21
CA PHE A 488 0.22 32.67 -19.25
C PHE A 488 1.68 32.20 -19.34
N ARG A 489 2.06 31.20 -18.55
CA ARG A 489 3.30 30.46 -18.83
C ARG A 489 3.04 29.57 -20.05
N LEU A 490 3.72 29.88 -21.16
CA LEU A 490 3.56 29.19 -22.45
C LEU A 490 4.53 28.00 -22.50
N ILE A 491 4.06 26.80 -22.17
CA ILE A 491 4.84 25.55 -22.37
C ILE A 491 4.19 24.65 -23.45
N ASN A 492 2.91 24.86 -23.76
CA ASN A 492 2.25 24.15 -24.87
C ASN A 492 2.56 24.81 -26.22
N PRO A 493 3.26 24.14 -27.16
CA PRO A 493 3.63 24.70 -28.45
C PRO A 493 2.46 24.90 -29.44
N GLY A 494 1.20 24.70 -29.00
CA GLY A 494 0.00 24.66 -29.85
C GLY A 494 -1.04 25.76 -29.65
N ARG A 495 -0.92 26.64 -28.65
CA ARG A 495 -1.83 27.79 -28.47
C ARG A 495 -1.06 29.09 -28.30
N ASP A 496 -1.43 30.11 -29.07
CA ASP A 496 -0.91 31.46 -28.87
C ASP A 496 -1.56 32.14 -27.65
N GLU A 497 -0.81 33.03 -27.00
CA GLU A 497 -1.24 33.74 -25.80
C GLU A 497 -2.47 34.64 -26.06
N ALA A 498 -2.61 35.17 -27.28
CA ALA A 498 -3.72 36.03 -27.65
C ALA A 498 -5.05 35.28 -27.65
N SER A 499 -5.05 34.03 -28.13
CA SER A 499 -6.17 33.09 -28.11
C SER A 499 -6.53 32.72 -26.68
N MET A 500 -5.54 32.40 -25.83
CA MET A 500 -5.78 32.13 -24.41
C MET A 500 -6.34 33.34 -23.65
N LYS A 501 -5.87 34.56 -23.94
CA LYS A 501 -6.44 35.79 -23.38
C LYS A 501 -7.86 36.05 -23.86
N LYS A 502 -8.18 35.69 -25.12
CA LYS A 502 -9.55 35.75 -25.64
C LYS A 502 -10.46 34.79 -24.86
N ASP A 503 -10.04 33.55 -24.67
CA ASP A 503 -10.80 32.55 -23.90
C ASP A 503 -10.94 32.93 -22.43
N LEU A 504 -9.92 33.57 -21.84
CA LEU A 504 -10.01 34.10 -20.47
C LEU A 504 -11.07 35.20 -20.34
N ARG A 505 -11.14 36.12 -21.31
CA ARG A 505 -12.23 37.11 -21.34
C ARG A 505 -13.59 36.44 -21.46
N GLU A 506 -13.68 35.39 -22.27
CA GLU A 506 -14.92 34.64 -22.43
C GLU A 506 -15.32 33.93 -21.14
N ALA A 507 -14.38 33.30 -20.42
CA ALA A 507 -14.65 32.71 -19.12
C ALA A 507 -15.15 33.77 -18.10
N VAL A 508 -14.59 34.99 -18.12
CA VAL A 508 -15.06 36.09 -17.28
C VAL A 508 -16.47 36.57 -17.70
N ASN A 509 -16.77 36.63 -19.00
CA ASN A 509 -18.11 36.94 -19.49
C ASN A 509 -19.14 35.90 -19.01
N ILE A 510 -18.81 34.62 -19.13
CA ILE A 510 -19.66 33.51 -18.65
C ILE A 510 -19.90 33.62 -17.14
N LEU A 511 -18.86 33.95 -16.35
CA LEU A 511 -19.02 34.18 -14.92
C LEU A 511 -19.97 35.35 -14.63
N ASN A 512 -19.83 36.47 -15.34
CA ASN A 512 -20.73 37.62 -15.20
C ASN A 512 -22.19 37.23 -15.49
N GLU A 513 -22.44 36.47 -16.55
CA GLU A 513 -23.78 35.96 -16.87
C GLU A 513 -24.35 35.11 -15.74
N TYR A 514 -23.55 34.18 -15.19
CA TYR A 514 -24.01 33.34 -14.07
C TYR A 514 -24.26 34.13 -12.78
N VAL A 515 -23.43 35.12 -12.45
CA VAL A 515 -23.64 35.97 -11.27
C VAL A 515 -24.94 36.78 -11.42
N MET A 516 -25.19 37.32 -12.60
CA MET A 516 -26.42 38.07 -12.87
C MET A 516 -27.67 37.18 -12.84
N ALA A 517 -27.57 35.95 -13.38
CA ALA A 517 -28.66 34.97 -13.31
C ALA A 517 -28.97 34.58 -11.86
N ALA A 518 -27.95 34.19 -11.08
CA ALA A 518 -28.11 33.80 -9.67
C ALA A 518 -28.70 34.94 -8.80
N ARG A 519 -28.29 36.19 -9.06
CA ARG A 519 -28.87 37.38 -8.40
C ARG A 519 -30.36 37.57 -8.70
N ASN A 520 -30.79 37.29 -9.92
CA ASN A 520 -32.17 37.46 -10.32
C ASN A 520 -33.05 36.35 -9.72
N GLU A 521 -32.56 35.11 -9.69
CA GLU A 521 -33.23 33.98 -9.02
C GLU A 521 -33.38 34.23 -7.51
N PHE A 522 -32.33 34.75 -6.85
CA PHE A 522 -32.37 35.10 -5.43
C PHE A 522 -33.40 36.20 -5.09
N LYS A 523 -33.67 37.12 -6.01
CA LYS A 523 -34.59 38.25 -5.81
C LYS A 523 -36.07 37.92 -6.09
N GLN A 524 -36.39 36.75 -6.64
CA GLN A 524 -37.78 36.35 -6.90
C GLN A 524 -38.37 35.59 -5.69
N PRO A 525 -39.58 35.95 -5.20
CA PRO A 525 -40.26 35.15 -4.18
C PRO A 525 -40.66 33.80 -4.78
N SER A 526 -40.26 32.71 -4.12
CA SER A 526 -40.34 31.34 -4.62
C SER A 526 -41.80 30.87 -4.78
N THR A 527 -42.38 31.04 -5.96
CA THR A 527 -43.57 30.28 -6.40
C THR A 527 -43.14 29.12 -7.29
N SER A 528 -43.09 27.94 -6.66
CA SER A 528 -43.22 26.56 -7.18
C SER A 528 -42.44 26.07 -8.42
N SER A 529 -41.92 24.85 -8.23
CA SER A 529 -41.57 23.81 -9.21
C SER A 529 -40.51 24.16 -10.25
N SER A 530 -39.25 23.93 -9.89
CA SER A 530 -38.19 23.74 -10.88
C SER A 530 -38.30 22.34 -11.49
N PRO A 531 -38.19 22.17 -12.82
CA PRO A 531 -38.06 20.84 -13.40
C PRO A 531 -36.71 20.27 -12.96
N HIS A 532 -36.72 19.08 -12.39
CA HIS A 532 -35.50 18.29 -12.19
C HIS A 532 -34.76 18.18 -13.53
N ILE A 533 -33.69 18.97 -13.68
CA ILE A 533 -32.64 18.67 -14.64
C ILE A 533 -31.90 17.49 -14.01
N GLU A 534 -32.22 16.28 -14.45
CA GLU A 534 -31.41 15.11 -14.16
C GLU A 534 -29.94 15.46 -14.46
N PRO A 535 -29.01 15.25 -13.52
CA PRO A 535 -27.60 15.40 -13.81
C PRO A 535 -27.28 14.39 -14.91
N LYS A 536 -26.94 14.90 -16.11
CA LYS A 536 -26.42 14.08 -17.21
C LYS A 536 -25.38 13.14 -16.63
N ALA A 537 -25.62 11.84 -16.80
CA ALA A 537 -24.80 10.76 -16.29
C ALA A 537 -23.30 11.13 -16.31
N PRO A 538 -22.56 10.94 -15.20
CA PRO A 538 -21.18 11.36 -15.14
C PRO A 538 -20.44 10.67 -16.27
N ARG A 539 -19.73 11.47 -17.09
CA ARG A 539 -18.67 10.98 -17.97
C ARG A 539 -17.91 9.91 -17.20
N GLU A 540 -17.74 8.71 -17.78
CA GLU A 540 -16.98 7.61 -17.16
C GLU A 540 -15.82 8.20 -16.35
N SER A 541 -15.87 8.04 -15.02
CA SER A 541 -14.85 8.64 -14.15
C SER A 541 -13.49 8.21 -14.68
N ARG A 542 -12.54 9.15 -14.78
CA ARG A 542 -11.18 8.81 -15.26
C ARG A 542 -10.54 7.72 -14.40
N TRP A 543 -11.00 7.57 -13.16
CA TRP A 543 -10.76 6.40 -12.31
C TRP A 543 -11.22 5.07 -12.93
N ARG A 544 -12.40 4.94 -13.54
CA ARG A 544 -12.77 3.69 -14.27
C ARG A 544 -11.78 3.38 -15.41
N LYS A 545 -11.21 4.41 -16.06
CA LYS A 545 -10.14 4.24 -17.06
C LYS A 545 -8.80 3.89 -16.42
N TRP A 546 -8.51 4.41 -15.22
CA TRP A 546 -7.31 4.10 -14.46
C TRP A 546 -7.36 2.71 -13.81
N LYS A 547 -8.52 2.27 -13.32
CA LYS A 547 -8.81 0.89 -12.88
C LYS A 547 -8.56 -0.12 -14.01
N LYS A 548 -8.94 0.22 -15.24
CA LYS A 548 -8.60 -0.56 -16.44
C LYS A 548 -7.07 -0.59 -16.69
N LYS A 549 -6.35 0.52 -16.47
CA LYS A 549 -4.87 0.56 -16.57
C LYS A 549 -4.14 -0.16 -15.44
N LEU A 550 -4.63 -0.12 -14.20
CA LEU A 550 -4.10 -0.90 -13.07
C LEU A 550 -4.30 -2.39 -13.30
N GLY A 551 -5.45 -2.78 -13.86
CA GLY A 551 -5.65 -4.15 -14.36
C GLY A 551 -4.62 -4.55 -15.42
N ASN A 552 -4.19 -3.61 -16.27
CA ASN A 552 -3.16 -3.86 -17.29
C ASN A 552 -1.72 -3.83 -16.73
N LEU A 553 -1.44 -3.08 -15.66
CA LEU A 553 -0.17 -3.17 -14.93
C LEU A 553 0.03 -4.57 -14.34
N HIS A 554 -1.08 -5.26 -14.04
CA HIS A 554 -1.06 -6.64 -13.58
C HIS A 554 -0.61 -7.61 -14.68
N THR A 555 -1.02 -7.38 -15.94
CA THR A 555 -0.57 -8.18 -17.09
C THR A 555 0.86 -7.88 -17.51
N ASP A 556 1.33 -6.63 -17.42
CA ASP A 556 2.70 -6.28 -17.83
C ASP A 556 3.78 -6.78 -16.84
N ILE A 557 3.41 -7.02 -15.58
CA ILE A 557 4.30 -7.64 -14.57
C ILE A 557 4.27 -9.17 -14.65
N GLU A 558 3.16 -9.79 -15.08
CA GLU A 558 3.10 -11.22 -15.39
C GLU A 558 3.92 -11.59 -16.63
N VAL A 559 4.04 -10.68 -17.60
CA VAL A 559 4.88 -10.89 -18.80
C VAL A 559 6.37 -10.66 -18.53
N GLY A 560 6.73 -10.02 -17.41
CA GLY A 560 8.12 -9.80 -16.98
C GLY A 560 8.74 -10.95 -16.17
N LEU A 561 8.01 -12.04 -15.94
CA LEU A 561 8.47 -13.26 -15.28
C LEU A 561 8.25 -14.47 -16.19
N VAL A 562 9.08 -14.57 -17.23
CA VAL A 562 9.43 -15.84 -17.90
C VAL A 562 10.94 -15.95 -17.98
#